data_AF-A0A2M7UX79-F1
#
_entry.id   AF-A0A2M7UX79-F1
#
_cell.length_a   1.000
_cell.length_b   1.000
_cell.length_c   1.000
_cell.angle_alpha   90.00
_cell.angle_beta   90.00
_cell.angle_gamma   90.00
#
_symmetry.space_group_name_H-M   'P 1'
#
loop_
_entity.id
_entity.type
_entity.pdbx_description
1 polymer ?
#
loop_
_entity_poly.entity_id
_entity_poly.type
_entity_poly.pdbx_seq_one_letter_code
_entity_poly.pdbx_strand_id
1 'polypeptide(L)'
;MEGRALLLRPGRIRTGNPKLSPLGIKIMDLPEFILKNLEIDKEKYGRIFSFVDFGNVNYWYEKDKRDWDDNLLGENQKLTIDVEKLAHFLNLFSEQRRFYYGWHMRIKSSWHIVIWAEKNGFIKITKPIQFIKHYLEGIKFDDFKGKSIKEDVNGRFIEIPKSNFDVEISVDAIRLINKYDTFCLLSGDSDFARLAEFINRQGKKIIIIASGQVFHTLKDTADLYINAQKIKVQIAQIKETSPR
;
A
#
# COMPACT_ATOMS: atom_id res chain seq x y z
N MET A 1 54.35 23.38 -9.86
CA MET A 1 52.96 23.47 -10.37
C MET A 1 52.09 22.62 -9.46
N GLU A 2 51.31 23.32 -8.65
CA GLU A 2 50.43 22.77 -7.61
C GLU A 2 49.18 22.15 -8.24
N GLY A 3 48.83 20.93 -7.82
CA GLY A 3 47.54 20.31 -8.12
C GLY A 3 46.74 20.13 -6.83
N ARG A 4 45.89 21.10 -6.50
CA ARG A 4 45.02 21.07 -5.32
C ARG A 4 43.94 19.98 -5.47
N ALA A 5 43.95 18.98 -4.61
CA ALA A 5 42.82 18.08 -4.42
C ALA A 5 41.69 18.83 -3.68
N LEU A 6 40.56 19.04 -4.35
CA LEU A 6 39.32 19.57 -3.74
C LEU A 6 38.69 18.48 -2.85
N LEU A 7 38.94 18.56 -1.56
CA LEU A 7 38.13 17.89 -0.53
C LEU A 7 36.76 18.58 -0.44
N LEU A 8 35.72 17.98 -1.01
CA LEU A 8 34.33 18.37 -0.79
C LEU A 8 33.97 18.12 0.67
N ARG A 9 33.75 19.19 1.43
CA ARG A 9 33.25 19.12 2.81
C ARG A 9 31.79 18.65 2.80
N PRO A 10 31.36 17.78 3.73
CA PRO A 10 29.94 17.46 3.89
C PRO A 10 29.18 18.72 4.31
N GLY A 11 28.12 19.04 3.57
CA GLY A 11 27.25 20.16 3.86
C GLY A 11 26.60 20.01 5.24
N ARG A 12 26.77 21.02 6.09
CA ARG A 12 25.97 21.15 7.32
C ARG A 12 24.49 21.25 6.92
N ILE A 13 23.70 20.25 7.29
CA ILE A 13 22.26 20.37 7.34
C ILE A 13 21.98 21.47 8.37
N ARG A 14 21.44 22.61 7.91
CA ARG A 14 20.90 23.64 8.80
C ARG A 14 19.67 23.04 9.46
N THR A 15 19.79 22.62 10.72
CA THR A 15 18.63 22.43 11.59
C THR A 15 18.02 23.82 11.82
N GLY A 16 17.07 24.20 10.98
CA GLY A 16 16.30 25.42 11.19
C GLY A 16 15.53 25.30 12.49
N ASN A 17 15.73 26.23 13.43
CA ASN A 17 14.86 26.32 14.59
C ASN A 17 13.41 26.53 14.12
N PRO A 18 12.41 25.90 14.76
CA PRO A 18 11.02 26.09 14.39
C PRO A 18 10.64 27.56 14.53
N LYS A 19 10.00 28.12 13.49
CA LYS A 19 9.45 29.48 13.53
C LYS A 19 8.32 29.51 14.56
N LEU A 20 8.56 30.17 15.69
CA LEU A 20 7.51 30.49 16.66
C LEU A 20 6.57 31.53 16.04
N SER A 21 5.26 31.29 16.12
CA SER A 21 4.28 32.34 15.85
C SER A 21 4.38 33.44 16.93
N PRO A 22 3.89 34.67 16.68
CA PRO A 22 3.90 35.77 17.67
C PRO A 22 3.21 35.44 19.00
N LEU A 23 2.46 34.33 19.06
CA LEU A 23 1.70 33.85 20.22
C LEU A 23 2.37 32.65 20.93
N GLY A 24 3.61 32.28 20.58
CA GLY A 24 4.30 31.13 21.19
C GLY A 24 3.73 29.76 20.78
N ILE A 25 2.79 29.72 19.84
CA ILE A 25 2.24 28.48 19.28
C ILE A 25 3.26 27.92 18.29
N LYS A 26 3.75 26.71 18.57
CA LYS A 26 4.59 25.93 17.67
C LYS A 26 3.75 25.59 16.43
N ILE A 27 4.04 26.21 15.30
CA ILE A 27 3.39 25.88 14.02
C ILE A 27 3.92 24.51 13.62
N MET A 28 3.06 23.49 13.69
CA MET A 28 3.40 22.15 13.20
C MET A 28 3.43 22.17 11.68
N ASP A 29 4.45 21.55 11.09
CA ASP A 29 4.50 21.33 9.65
C ASP A 29 3.47 20.27 9.25
N LEU A 30 2.99 20.32 8.00
CA LEU A 30 1.95 19.43 7.49
C LEU A 30 2.29 17.93 7.66
N PRO A 31 3.54 17.48 7.40
CA PRO A 31 3.98 16.12 7.71
C PRO A 31 3.81 15.73 9.19
N GLU A 32 4.22 16.60 10.11
CA GLU A 32 4.13 16.33 11.56
C GLU A 32 2.67 16.25 12.00
N PHE A 33 1.81 17.11 11.44
CA PHE A 33 0.38 17.08 11.69
C PHE A 33 -0.27 15.78 11.21
N ILE A 34 0.07 15.33 9.99
CA ILE A 34 -0.44 14.04 9.45
C ILE A 34 -0.04 12.88 10.36
N LEU A 35 1.24 12.79 10.73
CA LEU A 35 1.72 11.69 11.58
C LEU A 35 1.08 11.70 12.96
N LYS A 36 0.93 12.88 13.56
CA LYS A 36 0.26 13.04 14.86
C LYS A 36 -1.20 12.61 14.80
N ASN A 37 -1.93 13.00 13.76
CA ASN A 37 -3.34 12.61 13.59
C ASN A 37 -3.54 11.11 13.33
N LEU A 38 -2.50 10.44 12.82
CA LEU A 38 -2.48 9.00 12.61
C LEU A 38 -1.85 8.25 13.80
N GLU A 39 -1.41 8.96 14.83
CA GLU A 39 -0.74 8.41 16.01
C GLU A 39 0.56 7.66 15.69
N ILE A 40 1.20 8.01 14.57
CA ILE A 40 2.51 7.48 14.17
C ILE A 40 3.60 8.30 14.84
N ASP A 41 4.05 7.84 16.00
CA ASP A 41 5.16 8.42 16.74
C ASP A 41 6.48 7.73 16.36
N LYS A 42 7.41 8.50 15.77
CA LYS A 42 8.72 7.99 15.33
C LYS A 42 9.60 7.53 16.49
N GLU A 43 9.47 8.12 17.68
CA GLU A 43 10.24 7.68 18.85
C GLU A 43 9.69 6.34 19.37
N LYS A 44 8.36 6.18 19.38
CA LYS A 44 7.69 4.94 19.78
C LYS A 44 7.94 3.78 18.80
N TYR A 45 7.89 4.06 17.50
CA TYR A 45 7.92 3.02 16.45
C TYR A 45 9.31 2.81 15.82
N GLY A 46 10.29 3.67 16.08
CA GLY A 46 11.66 3.51 15.60
C GLY A 46 11.73 3.36 14.07
N ARG A 47 12.53 2.38 13.61
CA ARG A 47 12.68 2.09 12.18
C ARG A 47 11.48 1.33 11.66
N ILE A 48 10.65 1.99 10.85
CA ILE A 48 9.44 1.39 10.26
C ILE A 48 9.72 0.92 8.84
N PHE A 49 9.43 -0.35 8.57
CA PHE A 49 9.39 -0.89 7.21
C PHE A 49 7.94 -1.15 6.78
N SER A 50 7.54 -0.57 5.65
CA SER A 50 6.18 -0.69 5.12
C SER A 50 6.10 -1.74 4.01
N PHE A 51 5.13 -2.63 4.11
CA PHE A 51 4.84 -3.72 3.19
C PHE A 51 3.48 -3.45 2.55
N VAL A 52 3.49 -3.07 1.27
CA VAL A 52 2.30 -2.69 0.51
C VAL A 52 1.81 -3.86 -0.31
N ASP A 53 0.76 -4.53 0.16
CA ASP A 53 0.02 -5.49 -0.65
C ASP A 53 -0.86 -4.71 -1.65
N PHE A 54 -0.25 -4.29 -2.77
CA PHE A 54 -0.94 -3.41 -3.70
C PHE A 54 -2.10 -4.10 -4.42
N GLY A 55 -2.08 -5.44 -4.48
CA GLY A 55 -3.21 -6.24 -4.93
C GLY A 55 -4.46 -6.02 -4.07
N ASN A 56 -4.30 -5.77 -2.76
CA ASN A 56 -5.38 -5.39 -1.86
C ASN A 56 -5.63 -3.87 -1.86
N VAL A 57 -4.57 -3.08 -1.69
CA VAL A 57 -4.62 -1.61 -1.53
C VAL A 57 -5.28 -0.91 -2.71
N ASN A 58 -5.03 -1.37 -3.94
CA ASN A 58 -5.56 -0.75 -5.16
C ASN A 58 -7.11 -0.70 -5.21
N TYR A 59 -7.79 -1.54 -4.42
CA TYR A 59 -9.25 -1.63 -4.39
C TYR A 59 -9.90 -0.99 -3.16
N TRP A 60 -9.12 -0.39 -2.24
CA TRP A 60 -9.62 0.13 -0.96
C TRP A 60 -10.74 1.16 -1.07
N TYR A 61 -10.78 1.94 -2.16
CA TYR A 61 -11.79 2.98 -2.40
C TYR A 61 -12.63 2.71 -3.65
N GLU A 62 -12.55 1.51 -4.24
CA GLU A 62 -13.24 1.21 -5.51
C GLU A 62 -14.76 1.37 -5.40
N LYS A 63 -15.32 1.13 -4.21
CA LYS A 63 -16.77 1.21 -3.94
C LYS A 63 -17.20 2.56 -3.38
N ASP A 64 -16.26 3.47 -3.14
CA ASP A 64 -16.57 4.78 -2.57
C ASP A 64 -17.21 5.66 -3.64
N LYS A 65 -18.32 6.31 -3.28
CA LYS A 65 -19.06 7.24 -4.15
C LYS A 65 -18.73 8.71 -3.87
N ARG A 66 -17.88 8.96 -2.89
CA ARG A 66 -17.50 10.29 -2.44
C ARG A 66 -15.99 10.40 -2.31
N ASP A 67 -15.46 11.57 -2.62
CA ASP A 67 -14.04 11.89 -2.47
C ASP A 67 -13.66 12.13 -1.00
N TRP A 68 -12.47 12.69 -0.77
CA TRP A 68 -11.95 13.00 0.56
C TRP A 68 -12.52 14.28 1.18
N ASP A 69 -13.23 15.11 0.40
CA ASP A 69 -13.90 16.34 0.83
C ASP A 69 -15.43 16.13 0.91
N ASP A 70 -15.88 14.87 0.88
CA ASP A 70 -17.28 14.43 0.88
C ASP A 70 -18.09 14.82 -0.38
N ASN A 71 -17.43 15.23 -1.46
CA ASN A 71 -18.11 15.51 -2.73
C ASN A 71 -18.51 14.20 -3.42
N LEU A 72 -19.70 14.17 -4.03
CA LEU A 72 -20.13 13.05 -4.86
C LEU A 72 -19.26 12.94 -6.11
N LEU A 73 -18.78 11.73 -6.39
CA LEU A 73 -18.11 11.41 -7.64
C LEU A 73 -19.12 11.42 -8.78
N GLY A 74 -18.71 11.91 -9.96
CA GLY A 74 -19.50 11.79 -11.18
C GLY A 74 -19.74 10.32 -11.57
N GLU A 75 -20.76 10.07 -12.40
CA GLU A 75 -21.13 8.70 -12.84
C GLU A 75 -19.97 7.95 -13.54
N ASN A 76 -19.07 8.70 -14.19
CA ASN A 76 -17.89 8.19 -14.87
C ASN A 76 -16.61 8.37 -14.05
N GLN A 77 -16.70 8.62 -12.75
CA GLN A 77 -15.54 8.83 -11.90
C GLN A 77 -15.42 7.72 -10.87
N LYS A 78 -14.18 7.33 -10.58
CA LYS A 78 -13.86 6.47 -9.44
C LYS A 78 -12.61 6.94 -8.73
N LEU A 79 -12.52 6.59 -7.45
CA LEU A 79 -11.26 6.71 -6.72
C LEU A 79 -10.34 5.55 -7.08
N THR A 80 -9.07 5.89 -7.28
CA THR A 80 -7.98 4.93 -7.39
C THR A 80 -6.82 5.37 -6.52
N ILE A 81 -5.94 4.43 -6.18
CA ILE A 81 -4.71 4.76 -5.47
C ILE A 81 -3.73 5.43 -6.44
N ASP A 82 -3.18 6.55 -6.02
CA ASP A 82 -2.05 7.17 -6.68
C ASP A 82 -0.75 6.66 -6.07
N VAL A 83 0.09 6.03 -6.90
CA VAL A 83 1.33 5.38 -6.45
C VAL A 83 2.35 6.40 -5.96
N GLU A 84 2.44 7.57 -6.57
CA GLU A 84 3.37 8.63 -6.17
C GLU A 84 2.92 9.25 -4.84
N LYS A 85 1.62 9.56 -4.71
CA LYS A 85 1.07 10.06 -3.45
C LYS A 85 1.23 9.04 -2.32
N LEU A 86 0.97 7.76 -2.58
CA LEU A 86 1.22 6.68 -1.62
C LEU A 86 2.70 6.64 -1.22
N ALA A 87 3.62 6.78 -2.17
CA ALA A 87 5.05 6.82 -1.90
C ALA A 87 5.42 8.01 -0.98
N HIS A 88 4.87 9.20 -1.27
CA HIS A 88 5.09 10.41 -0.49
C HIS A 88 4.55 10.27 0.93
N PHE A 89 3.33 9.74 1.08
CA PHE A 89 2.74 9.44 2.38
C PHE A 89 3.61 8.49 3.20
N LEU A 90 4.06 7.38 2.61
CA LEU A 90 4.90 6.42 3.33
C LEU A 90 6.29 6.98 3.65
N ASN A 91 6.84 7.89 2.83
CA ASN A 91 8.11 8.58 3.13
C ASN A 91 8.07 9.41 4.41
N LEU A 92 6.88 9.78 4.89
CA LEU A 92 6.76 10.54 6.13
C LEU A 92 7.30 9.77 7.33
N PHE A 93 7.19 8.43 7.33
CA PHE A 93 7.53 7.61 8.49
C PHE A 93 8.32 6.31 8.20
N SER A 94 8.32 5.82 6.95
CA SER A 94 8.89 4.52 6.61
C SER A 94 10.29 4.65 6.00
N GLU A 95 11.27 3.93 6.54
CA GLU A 95 12.64 3.90 6.00
C GLU A 95 12.75 3.04 4.76
N GLN A 96 12.02 1.92 4.74
CA GLN A 96 11.94 1.03 3.58
C GLN A 96 10.48 0.80 3.22
N ARG A 97 10.18 0.79 1.92
CA ARG A 97 8.83 0.61 1.37
C ARG A 97 8.88 -0.49 0.32
N ARG A 98 8.21 -1.60 0.58
CA ARG A 98 8.12 -2.76 -0.32
C ARG A 98 6.75 -2.77 -0.99
N PHE A 99 6.73 -3.02 -2.29
CA PHE A 99 5.53 -2.94 -3.11
C PHE A 99 5.29 -4.26 -3.83
N TYR A 100 4.22 -4.95 -3.44
CA TYR A 100 3.87 -6.28 -3.91
C TYR A 100 2.73 -6.17 -4.91
N TYR A 101 2.98 -6.50 -6.17
CA TYR A 101 1.97 -6.38 -7.23
C TYR A 101 2.13 -7.38 -8.36
N GLY A 102 1.00 -7.97 -8.74
CA GLY A 102 0.92 -8.91 -9.86
C GLY A 102 0.79 -8.16 -11.17
N TRP A 103 1.57 -8.54 -12.18
CA TRP A 103 1.44 -7.96 -13.51
C TRP A 103 0.75 -8.93 -14.46
N HIS A 104 -0.02 -8.37 -15.39
CA HIS A 104 -0.78 -9.13 -16.36
C HIS A 104 0.04 -9.26 -17.64
N MET A 105 0.39 -10.48 -18.04
CA MET A 105 1.26 -10.73 -19.21
C MET A 105 0.72 -10.12 -20.52
N ARG A 106 -0.60 -9.98 -20.63
CA ARG A 106 -1.27 -9.45 -21.83
C ARG A 106 -1.68 -7.97 -21.74
N ILE A 107 -1.56 -7.32 -20.58
CA ILE A 107 -1.98 -5.91 -20.40
C ILE A 107 -0.76 -5.09 -20.02
N LYS A 108 -0.18 -4.40 -21.00
CA LYS A 108 1.05 -3.60 -20.83
C LYS A 108 0.92 -2.52 -19.75
N SER A 109 -0.29 -2.00 -19.51
CA SER A 109 -0.51 -0.97 -18.48
C SER A 109 -0.25 -1.45 -17.05
N SER A 110 -0.39 -2.75 -16.77
CA SER A 110 -0.03 -3.32 -15.47
C SER A 110 1.47 -3.20 -15.16
N TRP A 111 2.31 -3.17 -16.19
CA TRP A 111 3.75 -2.98 -16.05
C TRP A 111 4.12 -1.53 -15.70
N HIS A 112 3.32 -0.55 -16.16
CA HIS A 112 3.58 0.85 -15.85
C HIS A 112 3.46 1.16 -14.36
N ILE A 113 2.50 0.55 -13.66
CA ILE A 113 2.36 0.66 -12.20
C ILE A 113 3.65 0.22 -11.49
N VAL A 114 4.21 -0.92 -11.91
CA VAL A 114 5.44 -1.47 -11.35
C VAL A 114 6.63 -0.54 -11.58
N ILE A 115 6.77 -0.01 -12.79
CA ILE A 115 7.83 0.96 -13.13
C ILE A 115 7.67 2.23 -12.28
N TRP A 116 6.44 2.74 -12.15
CA TRP A 116 6.18 3.95 -11.39
C TRP A 116 6.43 3.77 -9.90
N ALA A 117 6.09 2.60 -9.34
CA ALA A 117 6.43 2.29 -7.95
C ALA A 117 7.95 2.34 -7.72
N GLU A 118 8.74 1.69 -8.60
CA GLU A 118 10.20 1.73 -8.49
C GLU A 118 10.77 3.15 -8.63
N LYS A 119 10.27 3.94 -9.59
CA LYS A 119 10.68 5.35 -9.76
C LYS A 119 10.41 6.21 -8.52
N ASN A 120 9.37 5.87 -7.76
CA ASN A 120 9.02 6.53 -6.51
C ASN A 120 9.72 5.92 -5.27
N GLY A 121 10.72 5.06 -5.50
CA GLY A 121 11.60 4.51 -4.48
C GLY A 121 11.03 3.33 -3.70
N PHE A 122 10.03 2.64 -4.26
CA PHE A 122 9.62 1.34 -3.74
C PHE A 122 10.59 0.23 -4.17
N ILE A 123 10.82 -0.72 -3.27
CA ILE A 123 11.40 -2.02 -3.63
C ILE A 123 10.24 -2.88 -4.13
N LYS A 124 10.18 -3.09 -5.45
CA LYS A 124 9.12 -3.87 -6.08
C LYS A 124 9.35 -5.38 -5.95
N ILE A 125 8.28 -6.10 -5.63
CA ILE A 125 8.20 -7.56 -5.70
C ILE A 125 7.03 -7.87 -6.63
N THR A 126 7.29 -8.58 -7.70
CA THR A 126 6.27 -8.81 -8.72
C THR A 126 6.28 -10.26 -9.21
N LYS A 127 5.10 -10.72 -9.64
CA LYS A 127 4.92 -12.03 -10.28
C LYS A 127 3.85 -11.94 -11.37
N PRO A 128 3.90 -12.80 -12.39
CA PRO A 128 2.84 -12.87 -13.37
C PRO A 128 1.54 -13.34 -12.70
N ILE A 129 0.43 -12.67 -13.00
CA ILE A 129 -0.89 -13.14 -12.56
C ILE A 129 -1.16 -14.50 -13.19
N GLN A 130 -1.52 -15.48 -12.35
CA GLN A 130 -1.92 -16.80 -12.80
C GLN A 130 -3.41 -16.82 -13.10
N PHE A 131 -3.80 -17.51 -14.17
CA PHE A 131 -5.21 -17.66 -14.56
C PHE A 131 -5.60 -19.13 -14.37
N ILE A 132 -6.47 -19.37 -13.40
CA ILE A 132 -6.99 -20.70 -13.15
C ILE A 132 -8.27 -20.86 -13.98
N LYS A 133 -8.32 -21.93 -14.78
CA LYS A 133 -9.54 -22.34 -15.48
C LYS A 133 -10.52 -22.93 -14.47
N HIS A 134 -11.71 -22.36 -14.40
CA HIS A 134 -12.81 -22.90 -13.62
C HIS A 134 -13.90 -23.34 -14.59
N TYR A 135 -14.05 -24.65 -14.78
CA TYR A 135 -15.01 -25.24 -15.72
C TYR A 135 -16.44 -25.12 -15.18
N LEU A 136 -17.36 -24.83 -16.10
CA LEU A 136 -18.75 -24.55 -15.82
C LEU A 136 -19.59 -25.81 -16.01
N GLU A 137 -19.39 -26.80 -15.15
CA GLU A 137 -20.20 -28.02 -15.16
C GLU A 137 -21.49 -27.82 -14.35
N GLY A 138 -22.65 -27.84 -15.01
CA GLY A 138 -23.97 -27.82 -14.35
C GLY A 138 -24.44 -26.47 -13.78
N ILE A 139 -23.74 -25.36 -14.05
CA ILE A 139 -24.08 -24.02 -13.52
C ILE A 139 -24.91 -23.23 -14.54
N LYS A 140 -25.97 -22.55 -14.10
CA LYS A 140 -26.85 -21.75 -14.96
C LYS A 140 -26.10 -20.49 -15.46
N PHE A 141 -26.34 -20.13 -16.72
CA PHE A 141 -25.68 -18.99 -17.38
C PHE A 141 -25.83 -17.65 -16.65
N ASP A 142 -26.90 -17.47 -15.87
CA ASP A 142 -27.18 -16.22 -15.16
C ASP A 142 -26.16 -15.89 -14.05
N ASP A 143 -25.44 -16.90 -13.52
CA ASP A 143 -24.45 -16.71 -12.46
C ASP A 143 -23.14 -16.05 -12.95
N PHE A 144 -22.97 -15.91 -14.27
CA PHE A 144 -21.73 -15.41 -14.89
C PHE A 144 -21.86 -14.07 -15.62
N LYS A 145 -22.92 -13.28 -15.37
CA LYS A 145 -23.07 -11.94 -15.94
C LYS A 145 -21.79 -11.11 -15.76
N GLY A 146 -21.17 -10.72 -16.87
CA GLY A 146 -19.94 -9.91 -16.90
C GLY A 146 -18.61 -10.66 -16.94
N LYS A 147 -18.59 -12.00 -16.95
CA LYS A 147 -17.36 -12.80 -17.12
C LYS A 147 -17.22 -13.30 -18.55
N SER A 148 -16.00 -13.29 -19.08
CA SER A 148 -15.70 -13.85 -20.41
C SER A 148 -15.62 -15.38 -20.33
N ILE A 149 -16.65 -16.05 -20.83
CA ILE A 149 -16.68 -17.51 -20.96
C ILE A 149 -15.82 -17.91 -22.15
N LYS A 150 -14.95 -18.90 -21.94
CA LYS A 150 -14.09 -19.52 -22.96
C LYS A 150 -14.42 -21.00 -23.08
N GLU A 151 -13.95 -21.64 -24.14
CA GLU A 151 -14.21 -23.06 -24.40
C GLU A 151 -12.93 -23.74 -24.88
N ASP A 152 -12.69 -24.96 -24.39
CA ASP A 152 -11.65 -25.86 -24.90
C ASP A 152 -12.16 -27.31 -24.93
N VAL A 153 -11.26 -28.27 -25.16
CA VAL A 153 -11.58 -29.70 -25.27
C VAL A 153 -12.24 -30.30 -24.02
N ASN A 154 -12.06 -29.69 -22.85
CA ASN A 154 -12.66 -30.13 -21.59
C ASN A 154 -13.96 -29.37 -21.27
N GLY A 155 -14.42 -28.48 -22.17
CA GLY A 155 -15.68 -27.75 -22.06
C GLY A 155 -15.50 -26.25 -21.81
N ARG A 156 -16.58 -25.62 -21.33
CA ARG A 156 -16.64 -24.18 -21.07
C ARG A 156 -16.05 -23.84 -19.71
N PHE A 157 -15.26 -22.77 -19.65
CA PHE A 157 -14.63 -22.29 -18.43
C PHE A 157 -14.58 -20.76 -18.36
N ILE A 158 -14.41 -20.26 -17.14
CA ILE A 158 -13.96 -18.88 -16.88
C ILE A 158 -12.51 -18.91 -16.41
N GLU A 159 -11.76 -17.86 -16.69
CA GLU A 159 -10.43 -17.65 -16.10
C GLU A 159 -10.57 -16.79 -14.85
N ILE A 160 -10.14 -17.33 -13.71
CA ILE A 160 -10.08 -16.61 -12.45
C ILE A 160 -8.63 -16.14 -12.24
N PRO A 161 -8.35 -14.82 -12.24
CA PRO A 161 -7.02 -14.32 -11.91
C PRO A 161 -6.70 -14.61 -10.44
N LYS A 162 -5.51 -15.14 -10.18
CA LYS A 162 -4.95 -15.36 -8.86
C LYS A 162 -3.56 -14.74 -8.79
N SER A 163 -3.35 -13.86 -7.82
CA SER A 163 -2.07 -13.21 -7.55
C SER A 163 -2.06 -12.61 -6.14
N ASN A 164 -2.09 -13.46 -5.12
CA ASN A 164 -1.82 -13.04 -3.74
C ASN A 164 -0.32 -12.85 -3.51
N PHE A 165 0.12 -12.17 -2.45
CA PHE A 165 1.56 -12.04 -2.14
C PHE A 165 1.87 -12.48 -0.71
N ASP A 166 0.98 -13.27 -0.11
CA ASP A 166 1.00 -13.57 1.33
C ASP A 166 2.29 -14.28 1.73
N VAL A 167 2.75 -15.19 0.88
CA VAL A 167 4.02 -15.92 1.07
C VAL A 167 5.21 -14.98 0.93
N GLU A 168 5.28 -14.19 -0.15
CA GLU A 168 6.40 -13.29 -0.41
C GLU A 168 6.52 -12.19 0.66
N ILE A 169 5.39 -11.62 1.08
CA ILE A 169 5.30 -10.66 2.18
C ILE A 169 5.78 -11.31 3.48
N SER A 170 5.28 -12.50 3.81
CA SER A 170 5.66 -13.21 5.03
C SER A 170 7.16 -13.52 5.07
N VAL A 171 7.71 -14.06 3.98
CA VAL A 171 9.13 -14.38 3.87
C VAL A 171 9.99 -13.12 3.99
N ASP A 172 9.63 -12.03 3.31
CA ASP A 172 10.40 -10.78 3.40
C ASP A 172 10.32 -10.15 4.79
N ALA A 173 9.14 -10.14 5.42
CA ALA A 173 8.95 -9.58 6.76
C ALA A 173 9.80 -10.32 7.78
N ILE A 174 9.86 -11.66 7.71
CA ILE A 174 10.69 -12.49 8.59
C ILE A 174 12.18 -12.33 8.27
N ARG A 175 12.57 -12.37 6.99
CA ARG A 175 13.98 -12.20 6.57
C ARG A 175 14.57 -10.87 7.03
N LEU A 176 13.75 -9.82 7.10
CA LEU A 176 14.17 -8.47 7.47
C LEU A 176 13.90 -8.13 8.93
N ILE A 177 13.47 -9.09 9.76
CA ILE A 177 13.04 -8.86 11.14
C ILE A 177 14.08 -8.09 11.98
N ASN A 178 15.37 -8.28 11.72
CA ASN A 178 16.47 -7.60 12.43
C ASN A 178 16.83 -6.21 11.86
N LYS A 179 16.13 -5.75 10.82
CA LYS A 179 16.40 -4.48 10.12
C LYS A 179 15.38 -3.40 10.43
N TYR A 180 14.24 -3.75 11.02
CA TYR A 180 13.22 -2.81 11.47
C TYR A 180 12.86 -3.05 12.93
N ASP A 181 12.27 -2.03 13.53
CA ASP A 181 11.69 -2.09 14.88
C ASP A 181 10.16 -2.24 14.79
N THR A 182 9.57 -1.70 13.71
CA THR A 182 8.13 -1.78 13.42
C THR A 182 7.85 -2.33 12.03
N PHE A 183 6.98 -3.33 11.98
CA PHE A 183 6.38 -3.86 10.77
C PHE A 183 5.09 -3.09 10.46
N CYS A 184 5.06 -2.36 9.35
CA CYS A 184 3.87 -1.69 8.86
C CYS A 184 3.29 -2.48 7.67
N LEU A 185 2.08 -3.00 7.80
CA LEU A 185 1.38 -3.74 6.74
C LEU A 185 0.23 -2.90 6.19
N LEU A 186 0.24 -2.69 4.87
CA LEU A 186 -0.90 -2.15 4.14
C LEU A 186 -1.65 -3.31 3.49
N SER A 187 -2.51 -3.96 4.24
CA SER A 187 -3.44 -5.00 3.78
C SER A 187 -4.53 -5.23 4.83
N GLY A 188 -5.74 -5.54 4.39
CA GLY A 188 -6.83 -6.00 5.25
C GLY A 188 -6.98 -7.52 5.33
N ASP A 189 -6.07 -8.29 4.70
CA ASP A 189 -6.19 -9.74 4.59
C ASP A 189 -5.92 -10.44 5.93
N SER A 190 -6.88 -11.24 6.39
CA SER A 190 -6.80 -12.00 7.64
C SER A 190 -5.74 -13.09 7.63
N ASP A 191 -5.28 -13.52 6.46
CA ASP A 191 -4.25 -14.57 6.34
C ASP A 191 -2.91 -14.12 6.93
N PHE A 192 -2.69 -12.80 7.09
CA PHE A 192 -1.53 -12.24 7.77
C PHE A 192 -1.59 -12.30 9.30
N ALA A 193 -2.69 -12.75 9.92
CA ALA A 193 -2.80 -12.78 11.38
C ALA A 193 -1.68 -13.60 12.04
N ARG A 194 -1.30 -14.74 11.44
CA ARG A 194 -0.20 -15.58 11.96
C ARG A 194 1.17 -14.95 11.78
N LEU A 195 1.39 -14.22 10.69
CA LEU A 195 2.60 -13.43 10.50
C LEU A 195 2.70 -12.32 11.55
N ALA A 196 1.61 -11.58 11.78
CA ALA A 196 1.55 -10.52 12.77
C ALA A 196 1.86 -11.07 14.17
N GLU A 197 1.23 -12.18 14.58
CA GLU A 197 1.49 -12.82 15.86
C GLU A 197 2.96 -13.25 16.00
N PHE A 198 3.55 -13.83 14.95
CA PHE A 198 4.96 -14.20 14.94
C PHE A 198 5.87 -12.99 15.12
N ILE A 199 5.64 -11.91 14.36
CA ILE A 199 6.43 -10.67 14.41
C ILE A 199 6.33 -10.02 15.80
N ASN A 200 5.13 -9.97 16.38
CA ASN A 200 4.91 -9.44 17.73
C ASN A 200 5.72 -10.23 18.78
N ARG A 201 5.74 -11.57 18.68
CA ARG A 201 6.55 -12.45 19.55
C ARG A 201 8.06 -12.22 19.41
N GLN A 202 8.53 -11.67 18.28
CA GLN A 202 9.93 -11.24 18.12
C GLN A 202 10.21 -9.87 18.76
N GLY A 203 9.27 -9.33 19.54
CA GLY A 203 9.40 -8.03 20.21
C GLY A 203 9.26 -6.84 19.26
N LYS A 204 8.73 -7.06 18.05
CA LYS A 204 8.51 -5.99 17.07
C LYS A 204 7.14 -5.37 17.23
N LYS A 205 7.06 -4.09 16.88
CA LYS A 205 5.81 -3.35 16.82
C LYS A 205 5.11 -3.56 15.50
N ILE A 206 3.79 -3.44 15.50
CA ILE A 206 2.95 -3.69 14.32
C ILE A 206 2.01 -2.52 14.07
N ILE A 207 2.08 -1.98 12.87
CA ILE A 207 1.12 -1.01 12.33
C ILE A 207 0.35 -1.69 11.22
N ILE A 208 -0.98 -1.60 11.24
CA ILE A 208 -1.84 -2.12 10.16
C ILE A 208 -2.67 -0.97 9.59
N ILE A 209 -2.57 -0.80 8.27
CA ILE A 209 -3.36 0.16 7.52
C ILE A 209 -4.26 -0.62 6.56
N ALA A 210 -5.57 -0.44 6.66
CA ALA A 210 -6.52 -1.23 5.87
C ALA A 210 -7.86 -0.51 5.66
N SER A 211 -8.55 -0.82 4.55
CA SER A 211 -9.92 -0.39 4.28
C SER A 211 -10.93 -1.51 4.58
N GLY A 212 -12.18 -1.14 4.85
CA GLY A 212 -13.28 -2.08 5.05
C GLY A 212 -13.28 -2.77 6.42
N GLN A 213 -14.03 -3.88 6.51
CA GLN A 213 -14.11 -4.69 7.72
C GLN A 213 -12.86 -5.57 7.81
N VAL A 214 -11.97 -5.21 8.72
CA VAL A 214 -10.82 -6.05 9.09
C VAL A 214 -11.26 -7.02 10.17
N PHE A 215 -10.92 -8.29 10.01
CA PHE A 215 -11.19 -9.31 11.03
C PHE A 215 -10.51 -8.94 12.35
N HIS A 216 -11.23 -9.14 13.45
CA HIS A 216 -10.81 -8.76 14.81
C HIS A 216 -9.39 -9.26 15.13
N THR A 217 -9.07 -10.49 14.75
CA THR A 217 -7.77 -11.14 15.02
C THR A 217 -6.56 -10.35 14.54
N LEU A 218 -6.63 -9.77 13.33
CA LEU A 218 -5.53 -8.99 12.78
C LEU A 218 -5.43 -7.63 13.46
N LYS A 219 -6.57 -6.99 13.73
CA LYS A 219 -6.65 -5.71 14.41
C LYS A 219 -6.16 -5.78 15.85
N ASP A 220 -6.50 -6.84 16.56
CA ASP A 220 -6.15 -7.03 17.97
C ASP A 220 -4.64 -7.29 18.19
N THR A 221 -3.95 -7.75 17.15
CA THR A 221 -2.49 -7.98 17.18
C THR A 221 -1.70 -6.70 16.88
N ALA A 222 -2.32 -5.67 16.32
CA ALA A 222 -1.65 -4.44 15.94
C ALA A 222 -1.43 -3.50 17.14
N ASP A 223 -0.22 -2.96 17.29
CA ASP A 223 0.02 -1.84 18.22
C ASP A 223 -0.67 -0.55 17.76
N LEU A 224 -0.91 -0.41 16.44
CA LEU A 224 -1.66 0.68 15.84
C LEU A 224 -2.43 0.21 14.61
N TYR A 225 -3.74 0.47 14.62
CA TYR A 225 -4.61 0.25 13.49
C TYR A 225 -5.06 1.59 12.88
N ILE A 226 -4.81 1.76 11.59
CA ILE A 226 -5.23 2.95 10.83
C ILE A 226 -6.26 2.51 9.79
N ASN A 227 -7.48 3.02 9.91
CA ASN A 227 -8.46 2.88 8.85
C ASN A 227 -8.00 3.70 7.63
N ALA A 228 -7.90 3.06 6.47
CA ALA A 228 -7.46 3.68 5.23
C ALA A 228 -8.27 4.94 4.87
N GLN A 229 -9.55 5.01 5.25
CA GLN A 229 -10.37 6.21 5.06
C GLN A 229 -9.73 7.48 5.66
N LYS A 230 -8.95 7.37 6.75
CA LYS A 230 -8.21 8.49 7.35
C LYS A 230 -7.05 9.01 6.48
N ILE A 231 -6.56 8.19 5.55
CA ILE A 231 -5.44 8.54 4.67
C ILE A 231 -5.87 8.77 3.21
N LYS A 232 -7.18 8.81 2.94
CA LYS A 232 -7.75 8.93 1.59
C LYS A 232 -7.21 10.17 0.86
N VAL A 233 -7.23 11.34 1.51
CA VAL A 233 -6.74 12.60 0.92
C VAL A 233 -5.25 12.52 0.56
N GLN A 234 -4.46 11.77 1.33
CA GLN A 234 -3.02 11.64 1.13
C GLN A 234 -2.65 10.69 0.00
N ILE A 235 -3.50 9.71 -0.37
CA ILE A 235 -3.10 8.63 -1.28
C ILE A 235 -4.01 8.43 -2.49
N ALA A 236 -5.22 8.98 -2.50
CA ALA A 236 -6.18 8.76 -3.57
C ALA A 236 -6.08 9.80 -4.69
N GLN A 237 -6.59 9.42 -5.85
CA GLN A 237 -6.87 10.30 -6.99
C GLN A 237 -8.20 9.93 -7.62
N ILE A 238 -8.86 10.90 -8.23
CA ILE A 238 -10.05 10.68 -9.06
C ILE A 238 -9.56 10.30 -10.46
N LYS A 239 -10.11 9.21 -11.01
CA LYS A 239 -9.91 8.83 -12.41
C LYS A 239 -11.24 8.76 -13.13
N GLU A 240 -11.25 9.30 -14.33
CA GLU A 240 -12.32 9.07 -15.30
C GLU A 240 -12.31 7.61 -15.76
N THR A 241 -13.50 7.02 -15.85
CA THR A 241 -13.77 5.71 -16.42
C THR A 241 -14.59 5.88 -17.68
N SER A 242 -14.34 5.05 -18.68
CA SER A 242 -15.26 4.96 -19.82
C SER A 242 -16.67 4.60 -19.32
N PRO A 243 -17.73 5.17 -19.91
CA PRO A 243 -19.10 4.74 -19.63
C PRO A 243 -19.20 3.22 -19.80
N ARG A 244 -19.78 2.54 -18.80
CA ARG A 244 -20.02 1.09 -18.85
C ARG A 244 -21.16 0.74 -19.80
#